data_AF-A0AA89WFT8-F1
#
_entry.id   AF-A0AA89WFT8-F1
#
_cell.length_a   1.000
_cell.length_b   1.000
_cell.length_c   1.000
_cell.angle_alpha   90.00
_cell.angle_beta   90.00
_cell.angle_gamma   90.00
#
_symmetry.space_group_name_H-M   'P 1'
#
loop_
_entity.id
_entity.type
_entity.pdbx_description
1 polymer ?
#
loop_
_entity_poly.entity_id
_entity_poly.type
_entity_poly.pdbx_seq_one_letter_code
_entity_poly.pdbx_strand_id
1 'polypeptide(L)'
;MTVTLKTAEDIAGMRVAGKLAADVLEMIAEHVKPGVTTEALDRICHDYIVDVQKAIPAPLNYKGFPKSICTSINHVVCHGIPGDKPLKDGDTLNIDVTVIKDGYHGDTSRMFHVGTVPVWAERLSQVTQECMYKAIEIVKPGCRLGDIGEIIQKHAEKNGFSVVREFCGHGIGKVFHEEPQILHYGRAGTGMELKAGMTFTIEPMINQGKADTKVLGDGWTAITKDRKLSAQWEHTLLVTDTGYEIFTLRADDTIPRVSA
;
A
#
# COMPACT_ATOMS: atom_id res chain seq x y z
N MET A 1 -18.02 12.71 -7.94
CA MET A 1 -18.47 11.38 -7.50
C MET A 1 -18.60 11.40 -5.98
N THR A 2 -19.48 10.60 -5.40
CA THR A 2 -19.83 10.66 -3.96
C THR A 2 -19.22 9.47 -3.24
N VAL A 3 -18.66 9.67 -2.04
CA VAL A 3 -18.13 8.56 -1.22
C VAL A 3 -19.28 7.66 -0.77
N THR A 4 -19.11 6.34 -0.96
CA THR A 4 -20.09 5.34 -0.57
C THR A 4 -19.80 4.84 0.84
N LEU A 5 -20.75 5.03 1.77
CA LEU A 5 -20.65 4.47 3.11
C LEU A 5 -20.99 2.97 3.06
N LYS A 6 -20.11 2.14 3.58
CA LYS A 6 -20.24 0.67 3.53
C LYS A 6 -21.29 0.17 4.49
N THR A 7 -22.10 -0.78 4.03
CA THR A 7 -23.05 -1.50 4.88
C THR A 7 -22.32 -2.52 5.77
N ALA A 8 -23.01 -3.09 6.75
CA ALA A 8 -22.44 -4.15 7.58
C ALA A 8 -22.01 -5.39 6.76
N GLU A 9 -22.76 -5.71 5.69
CA GLU A 9 -22.41 -6.77 4.75
C GLU A 9 -21.13 -6.44 3.97
N ASP A 10 -21.04 -5.20 3.46
CA ASP A 10 -19.83 -4.76 2.75
C ASP A 10 -18.60 -4.80 3.65
N ILE A 11 -18.72 -4.33 4.89
CA ILE A 11 -17.64 -4.37 5.88
C ILE A 11 -17.20 -5.81 6.16
N ALA A 12 -18.15 -6.75 6.32
CA ALA A 12 -17.82 -8.16 6.55
C ALA A 12 -17.06 -8.77 5.36
N GLY A 13 -17.49 -8.49 4.13
CA GLY A 13 -16.80 -8.94 2.92
C GLY A 13 -15.40 -8.35 2.79
N MET A 14 -15.24 -7.06 3.06
CA MET A 14 -13.95 -6.38 3.02
C MET A 14 -12.98 -6.86 4.11
N ARG A 15 -13.45 -7.23 5.30
CA ARG A 15 -12.60 -7.87 6.32
C ARG A 15 -11.99 -9.18 5.81
N VAL A 16 -12.78 -10.00 5.13
CA VAL A 16 -12.31 -11.26 4.55
C VAL A 16 -11.30 -10.99 3.44
N ALA A 17 -11.63 -10.11 2.48
CA ALA A 17 -10.73 -9.77 1.38
C ALA A 17 -9.41 -9.15 1.89
N GLY A 18 -9.49 -8.22 2.84
CA GLY A 18 -8.32 -7.59 3.44
C GLY A 18 -7.42 -8.57 4.19
N LYS A 19 -8.01 -9.52 4.95
CA LYS A 19 -7.23 -10.59 5.59
C LYS A 19 -6.50 -11.44 4.55
N LEU A 20 -7.19 -11.83 3.47
CA LEU A 20 -6.58 -12.64 2.41
C LEU A 20 -5.42 -11.91 1.72
N ALA A 21 -5.54 -10.62 1.43
CA ALA A 21 -4.43 -9.84 0.88
C ALA A 21 -3.22 -9.79 1.83
N ALA A 22 -3.46 -9.58 3.13
CA ALA A 22 -2.41 -9.62 4.15
C ALA A 22 -1.72 -11.00 4.23
N ASP A 23 -2.50 -12.09 4.19
CA ASP A 23 -1.98 -13.46 4.21
C ASP A 23 -1.03 -13.75 3.03
N VAL A 24 -1.24 -13.12 1.86
CA VAL A 24 -0.31 -13.25 0.70
C VAL A 24 1.04 -12.61 1.03
N LEU A 25 1.07 -11.43 1.65
CA LEU A 25 2.30 -10.73 2.03
C LEU A 25 3.08 -11.44 3.15
N GLU A 26 2.37 -12.15 4.03
CA GLU A 26 2.97 -12.99 5.06
C GLU A 26 3.59 -14.25 4.43
N MET A 27 2.83 -14.93 3.56
CA MET A 27 3.29 -16.13 2.86
C MET A 27 4.51 -15.85 1.97
N ILE A 28 4.47 -14.78 1.17
CA ILE A 28 5.54 -14.51 0.21
C ILE A 28 6.88 -14.14 0.89
N ALA A 29 6.85 -13.77 2.17
CA ALA A 29 8.01 -13.28 2.92
C ALA A 29 9.20 -14.25 2.88
N GLU A 30 8.93 -15.55 3.03
CA GLU A 30 9.99 -16.56 3.04
C GLU A 30 10.60 -16.80 1.64
N HIS A 31 10.00 -16.26 0.59
CA HIS A 31 10.48 -16.39 -0.79
C HIS A 31 11.32 -15.19 -1.25
N VAL A 32 11.26 -14.06 -0.54
CA VAL A 32 12.03 -12.85 -0.88
C VAL A 32 13.50 -13.04 -0.47
N LYS A 33 14.32 -13.54 -1.41
CA LYS A 33 15.73 -13.90 -1.20
C LYS A 33 16.60 -13.50 -2.40
N PRO A 34 17.92 -13.27 -2.21
CA PRO A 34 18.83 -13.06 -3.32
C PRO A 34 18.74 -14.18 -4.36
N GLY A 35 18.73 -13.80 -5.64
CA GLY A 35 18.65 -14.73 -6.77
C GLY A 35 17.22 -15.09 -7.22
N VAL A 36 16.19 -14.82 -6.42
CA VAL A 36 14.78 -15.02 -6.82
C VAL A 36 14.36 -13.88 -7.75
N THR A 37 13.61 -14.17 -8.81
CA THR A 37 13.07 -13.14 -9.72
C THR A 37 11.72 -12.64 -9.24
N THR A 38 11.34 -11.40 -9.57
CA THR A 38 9.99 -10.91 -9.23
C THR A 38 8.90 -11.66 -9.99
N GLU A 39 9.19 -12.19 -11.18
CA GLU A 39 8.32 -13.12 -11.90
C GLU A 39 8.04 -14.41 -11.11
N ALA A 40 9.04 -14.95 -10.40
CA ALA A 40 8.83 -16.12 -9.56
C ALA A 40 7.94 -15.78 -8.35
N LEU A 41 8.14 -14.59 -7.74
CA LEU A 41 7.28 -14.12 -6.66
C LEU A 41 5.83 -13.91 -7.12
N ASP A 42 5.63 -13.32 -8.31
CA ASP A 42 4.30 -13.15 -8.91
C ASP A 42 3.57 -14.48 -9.10
N ARG A 43 4.27 -15.50 -9.60
CA ARG A 43 3.71 -16.84 -9.77
C ARG A 43 3.29 -17.47 -8.44
N ILE A 44 4.15 -17.38 -7.42
CA ILE A 44 3.85 -17.92 -6.09
C ILE A 44 2.62 -17.21 -5.49
N CYS A 45 2.56 -15.89 -5.57
CA CYS A 45 1.40 -15.12 -5.12
C CYS A 45 0.15 -15.46 -5.92
N HIS A 46 0.24 -15.57 -7.25
CA HIS A 46 -0.88 -15.94 -8.11
C HIS A 46 -1.47 -17.29 -7.72
N ASP A 47 -0.63 -18.33 -7.65
CA ASP A 47 -1.05 -19.68 -7.32
C ASP A 47 -1.67 -19.72 -5.91
N TYR A 48 -1.10 -19.01 -4.95
CA TYR A 48 -1.67 -18.92 -3.60
C TYR A 48 -3.05 -18.24 -3.59
N ILE A 49 -3.21 -17.11 -4.28
CA ILE A 49 -4.49 -16.38 -4.38
C ILE A 49 -5.56 -17.25 -5.06
N VAL A 50 -5.23 -17.88 -6.18
CA VAL A 50 -6.19 -18.63 -7.00
C VAL A 50 -6.47 -20.02 -6.42
N ASP A 51 -5.44 -20.78 -6.10
CA ASP A 51 -5.59 -22.20 -5.77
C ASP A 51 -5.83 -22.43 -4.28
N VAL A 52 -5.29 -21.59 -3.40
CA VAL A 52 -5.46 -21.74 -1.94
C VAL A 52 -6.61 -20.87 -1.44
N GLN A 53 -6.56 -19.56 -1.69
CA GLN A 53 -7.56 -18.62 -1.16
C GLN A 53 -8.89 -18.64 -1.91
N LYS A 54 -8.90 -19.21 -3.12
CA LYS A 54 -10.05 -19.19 -4.05
C LYS A 54 -10.53 -17.75 -4.26
N ALA A 55 -9.58 -16.86 -4.58
CA ALA A 55 -9.77 -15.44 -4.82
C ALA A 55 -9.19 -15.07 -6.20
N ILE A 56 -9.38 -13.81 -6.62
CA ILE A 56 -8.88 -13.31 -7.90
C ILE A 56 -7.78 -12.27 -7.63
N PRO A 57 -6.61 -12.34 -8.28
CA PRO A 57 -5.62 -11.26 -8.20
C PRO A 57 -6.13 -10.03 -8.95
N ALA A 58 -6.49 -8.96 -8.23
CA ALA A 58 -7.14 -7.80 -8.82
C ALA A 58 -6.28 -7.03 -9.85
N PRO A 59 -4.95 -6.91 -9.70
CA PRO A 59 -4.10 -6.24 -10.69
C PRO A 59 -4.11 -6.91 -12.05
N LEU A 60 -4.34 -8.23 -12.12
CA LEU A 60 -4.25 -8.98 -13.37
C LEU A 60 -5.31 -8.51 -14.37
N ASN A 61 -4.84 -7.99 -15.51
CA ASN A 61 -5.65 -7.38 -16.57
C ASN A 61 -6.40 -6.09 -16.16
N TYR A 62 -6.11 -5.52 -14.99
CA TYR A 62 -6.67 -4.23 -14.59
C TYR A 62 -6.12 -3.13 -15.48
N LYS A 63 -6.97 -2.56 -16.35
CA LYS A 63 -6.59 -1.58 -17.38
C LYS A 63 -5.40 -2.02 -18.24
N GLY A 64 -5.19 -3.33 -18.40
CA GLY A 64 -4.08 -3.92 -19.15
C GLY A 64 -2.79 -4.18 -18.36
N PHE A 65 -2.80 -4.08 -17.03
CA PHE A 65 -1.65 -4.52 -16.23
C PHE A 65 -1.44 -6.04 -16.38
N PRO A 66 -0.20 -6.52 -16.63
CA PRO A 66 0.00 -7.89 -17.12
C PRO A 66 0.26 -8.95 -16.03
N LYS A 67 0.30 -8.58 -14.75
CA LYS A 67 0.74 -9.44 -13.63
C LYS A 67 -0.24 -9.42 -12.47
N SER A 68 -0.05 -10.32 -11.52
CA SER A 68 -0.96 -10.57 -10.39
C SER A 68 -0.66 -9.70 -9.17
N ILE A 69 0.58 -9.26 -9.03
CA ILE A 69 1.06 -8.34 -7.98
C ILE A 69 1.93 -7.25 -8.60
N CYS A 70 2.18 -6.17 -7.87
CA CYS A 70 3.24 -5.22 -8.22
C CYS A 70 4.50 -5.50 -7.38
N THR A 71 5.67 -5.38 -8.00
CA THR A 71 6.98 -5.54 -7.35
C THR A 71 7.88 -4.35 -7.65
N SER A 72 8.07 -3.48 -6.67
CA SER A 72 8.76 -2.19 -6.84
C SER A 72 10.13 -2.23 -6.16
N ILE A 73 11.17 -2.49 -6.95
CA ILE A 73 12.55 -2.61 -6.46
C ILE A 73 13.23 -1.24 -6.40
N ASN A 74 13.83 -0.92 -5.26
CA ASN A 74 14.73 0.21 -5.03
C ASN A 74 14.14 1.59 -5.35
N HIS A 75 14.36 2.11 -6.56
CA HIS A 75 13.92 3.44 -6.99
C HIS A 75 12.58 3.43 -7.73
N VAL A 76 12.00 2.24 -7.90
CA VAL A 76 10.62 2.08 -8.35
C VAL A 76 9.72 2.48 -7.19
N VAL A 77 8.86 3.46 -7.44
CA VAL A 77 7.94 4.05 -6.46
C VAL A 77 6.74 3.13 -6.26
N CYS A 78 6.07 2.76 -7.34
CA CYS A 78 4.91 1.87 -7.36
C CYS A 78 4.74 1.24 -8.75
N HIS A 79 3.84 0.26 -8.84
CA HIS A 79 3.43 -0.41 -10.08
C HIS A 79 4.57 -1.04 -10.90
N GLY A 80 5.67 -1.43 -10.25
CA GLY A 80 6.70 -2.21 -10.91
C GLY A 80 6.15 -3.53 -11.42
N ILE A 81 6.28 -3.80 -12.72
CA ILE A 81 5.82 -5.06 -13.33
C ILE A 81 6.81 -6.18 -12.99
N PRO A 82 6.36 -7.30 -12.37
CA PRO A 82 7.17 -8.50 -12.21
C PRO A 82 7.88 -8.96 -13.49
N GLY A 83 9.13 -9.40 -13.37
CA GLY A 83 9.94 -9.85 -14.50
C GLY A 83 11.14 -10.70 -14.11
N ASP A 84 11.95 -11.07 -15.10
CA ASP A 84 13.00 -12.09 -14.96
C ASP A 84 14.28 -11.61 -14.27
N LYS A 85 14.35 -10.35 -13.84
CA LYS A 85 15.54 -9.81 -13.18
C LYS A 85 15.65 -10.40 -11.77
N PRO A 86 16.74 -11.11 -11.42
CA PRO A 86 16.93 -11.62 -10.07
C PRO A 86 17.15 -10.49 -9.07
N LEU A 87 16.55 -10.64 -7.88
CA LEU A 87 16.81 -9.81 -6.71
C LEU A 87 18.27 -9.97 -6.25
N LYS A 88 18.87 -8.90 -5.76
CA LYS A 88 20.25 -8.87 -5.25
C LYS A 88 20.27 -8.65 -3.75
N ASP A 89 21.31 -9.16 -3.11
CA ASP A 89 21.62 -8.78 -1.73
C ASP A 89 21.77 -7.24 -1.65
N GLY A 90 21.07 -6.65 -0.69
CA GLY A 90 20.99 -5.20 -0.50
C GLY A 90 19.87 -4.49 -1.25
N ASP A 91 19.04 -5.19 -2.04
CA ASP A 91 17.83 -4.61 -2.63
C ASP A 91 16.73 -4.38 -1.57
N THR A 92 16.01 -3.28 -1.70
CA THR A 92 14.71 -3.07 -1.05
C THR A 92 13.59 -3.30 -2.05
N LEU A 93 12.53 -4.01 -1.64
CA LEU A 93 11.43 -4.40 -2.51
C LEU A 93 10.10 -4.08 -1.82
N ASN A 94 9.24 -3.27 -2.43
CA ASN A 94 7.82 -3.27 -2.08
C ASN A 94 7.12 -4.38 -2.88
N ILE A 95 6.27 -5.16 -2.21
CA ILE A 95 5.27 -6.01 -2.88
C ILE A 95 3.90 -5.48 -2.49
N ASP A 96 3.09 -5.24 -3.51
CA ASP A 96 1.74 -4.72 -3.41
C ASP A 96 0.75 -5.75 -3.97
N VAL A 97 -0.24 -6.07 -3.15
CA VAL A 97 -1.19 -7.16 -3.33
C VAL A 97 -2.61 -6.65 -3.15
N THR A 98 -3.39 -6.83 -4.21
CA THR A 98 -4.84 -6.69 -4.15
C THR A 98 -5.52 -8.00 -4.53
N VAL A 99 -6.48 -8.43 -3.73
CA VAL A 99 -7.33 -9.61 -4.02
C VAL A 99 -8.78 -9.22 -4.15
N ILE A 100 -9.54 -9.96 -4.96
CA ILE A 100 -11.00 -9.91 -5.01
C ILE A 100 -11.56 -11.20 -4.41
N LYS A 101 -12.34 -11.07 -3.34
CA LYS A 101 -13.09 -12.18 -2.73
C LYS A 101 -14.56 -11.83 -2.64
N ASP A 102 -15.42 -12.67 -3.22
CA ASP A 102 -16.88 -12.50 -3.20
C ASP A 102 -17.35 -11.10 -3.61
N GLY A 103 -16.64 -10.49 -4.58
CA GLY A 103 -16.91 -9.15 -5.11
C GLY A 103 -16.27 -7.99 -4.35
N TYR A 104 -15.53 -8.24 -3.26
CA TYR A 104 -14.85 -7.22 -2.46
C TYR A 104 -13.34 -7.23 -2.67
N HIS A 105 -12.76 -6.05 -2.78
CA HIS A 105 -11.32 -5.86 -2.89
C HIS A 105 -10.70 -5.71 -1.49
N GLY A 106 -9.54 -6.33 -1.30
CA GLY A 106 -8.66 -6.08 -0.16
C GLY A 106 -7.27 -5.73 -0.68
N ASP A 107 -6.69 -4.64 -0.19
CA ASP A 107 -5.50 -4.03 -0.77
C ASP A 107 -4.47 -3.64 0.28
N THR A 108 -3.23 -4.06 0.06
CA THR A 108 -2.12 -3.81 0.98
C THR A 108 -0.76 -4.08 0.34
N SER A 109 0.24 -3.35 0.81
CA SER A 109 1.63 -3.50 0.41
C SER A 109 2.56 -3.37 1.61
N ARG A 110 3.76 -3.92 1.47
CA ARG A 110 4.83 -3.74 2.47
C ARG A 110 6.22 -3.80 1.86
N MET A 111 7.18 -3.25 2.60
CA MET A 111 8.60 -3.35 2.28
C MET A 111 9.19 -4.68 2.75
N PHE A 112 10.05 -5.25 1.90
CA PHE A 112 10.93 -6.37 2.16
C PHE A 112 12.38 -5.95 1.94
N HIS A 113 13.27 -6.55 2.71
CA HIS A 113 14.72 -6.37 2.59
C HIS A 113 15.34 -7.65 2.07
N VAL A 114 16.06 -7.57 0.95
CA VAL A 114 16.68 -8.75 0.32
C VAL A 114 18.07 -8.93 0.90
N GLY A 115 18.22 -9.91 1.78
CA GLY A 115 19.49 -10.16 2.46
C GLY A 115 19.88 -9.01 3.40
N THR A 116 21.12 -8.52 3.32
CA THR A 116 21.58 -7.40 4.17
C THR A 116 21.47 -6.06 3.44
N VAL A 117 20.58 -5.19 3.88
CA VAL A 117 20.41 -3.85 3.30
C VAL A 117 21.22 -2.80 4.06
N PRO A 118 21.60 -1.68 3.41
CA PRO A 118 22.21 -0.57 4.13
C PRO A 118 21.26 0.06 5.16
N VAL A 119 21.79 0.49 6.31
CA VAL A 119 21.03 1.11 7.42
C VAL A 119 20.11 2.25 6.96
N TRP A 120 20.54 3.04 5.98
CA TRP A 120 19.73 4.15 5.46
C TRP A 120 18.50 3.68 4.65
N ALA A 121 18.56 2.50 4.04
CA ALA A 121 17.45 1.89 3.32
C ALA A 121 16.45 1.24 4.29
N GLU A 122 16.95 0.62 5.37
CA GLU A 122 16.12 0.20 6.51
C GLU A 122 15.38 1.40 7.11
N ARG A 123 16.11 2.50 7.36
CA ARG A 123 15.52 3.71 7.92
C ARG A 123 14.45 4.33 7.02
N LEU A 124 14.66 4.33 5.70
CA LEU A 124 13.62 4.77 4.75
C LEU A 124 12.36 3.91 4.88
N SER A 125 12.52 2.58 4.90
CA SER A 125 11.41 1.64 5.04
C SER A 125 10.66 1.83 6.36
N GLN A 126 11.39 1.99 7.46
CA GLN A 126 10.83 2.23 8.79
C GLN A 126 10.07 3.56 8.86
N VAL A 127 10.67 4.67 8.42
CA VAL A 127 10.01 5.99 8.46
C VAL A 127 8.75 6.01 7.60
N THR A 128 8.75 5.29 6.48
CA THR A 128 7.56 5.15 5.62
C THR A 128 6.43 4.44 6.36
N GLN A 129 6.73 3.36 7.08
CA GLN A 129 5.74 2.66 7.92
C GLN A 129 5.23 3.56 9.05
N GLU A 130 6.13 4.30 9.71
CA GLU A 130 5.76 5.27 10.75
C GLU A 130 4.85 6.38 10.21
N CYS A 131 5.08 6.86 8.98
CA CYS A 131 4.17 7.80 8.31
C CYS A 131 2.76 7.22 8.17
N MET A 132 2.66 5.98 7.67
CA MET A 132 1.38 5.27 7.52
C MET A 132 0.68 5.11 8.87
N TYR A 133 1.36 4.60 9.89
CA TYR A 133 0.77 4.38 11.21
C TYR A 133 0.28 5.68 11.85
N LYS A 134 1.10 6.74 11.85
CA LYS A 134 0.70 8.05 12.40
C LYS A 134 -0.53 8.62 11.71
N ALA A 135 -0.66 8.38 10.40
CA ALA A 135 -1.83 8.80 9.66
C ALA A 135 -3.07 7.98 10.01
N ILE A 136 -2.93 6.66 10.17
CA ILE A 136 -4.03 5.78 10.59
C ILE A 136 -4.51 6.13 12.01
N GLU A 137 -3.58 6.42 12.93
CA GLU A 137 -3.89 6.72 14.34
C GLU A 137 -4.86 7.91 14.52
N ILE A 138 -4.89 8.85 13.59
CA ILE A 138 -5.81 9.99 13.64
C ILE A 138 -7.15 9.72 12.95
N VAL A 139 -7.31 8.60 12.24
CA VAL A 139 -8.53 8.31 11.50
C VAL A 139 -9.70 8.12 12.46
N LYS A 140 -10.68 9.02 12.36
CA LYS A 140 -11.97 8.99 13.04
C LYS A 140 -12.94 9.98 12.40
N PRO A 141 -14.26 9.89 12.68
CA PRO A 141 -15.20 10.91 12.24
C PRO A 141 -14.79 12.32 12.70
N GLY A 142 -14.91 13.30 11.81
CA GLY A 142 -14.51 14.69 12.06
C GLY A 142 -13.08 15.05 11.65
N CYS A 143 -12.17 14.08 11.54
CA CYS A 143 -10.87 14.30 10.89
C CYS A 143 -11.06 14.56 9.39
N ARG A 144 -10.11 15.26 8.76
CA ARG A 144 -10.18 15.62 7.33
C ARG A 144 -9.06 15.00 6.53
N LEU A 145 -9.29 14.81 5.23
CA LEU A 145 -8.29 14.25 4.31
C LEU A 145 -6.95 14.99 4.35
N GLY A 146 -6.98 16.32 4.51
CA GLY A 146 -5.77 17.13 4.62
C GLY A 146 -4.97 16.87 5.90
N ASP A 147 -5.58 16.35 6.97
CA ASP A 147 -4.88 15.98 8.20
C ASP A 147 -3.99 14.74 7.98
N ILE A 148 -4.49 13.76 7.22
CA ILE A 148 -3.72 12.56 6.82
C ILE A 148 -2.45 12.96 6.07
N GLY A 149 -2.60 13.75 5.01
CA GLY A 149 -1.46 14.19 4.20
C GLY A 149 -0.48 15.08 4.96
N GLU A 150 -0.97 15.93 5.87
CA GLU A 150 -0.10 16.81 6.65
C GLU A 150 0.78 16.05 7.65
N ILE A 151 0.22 15.04 8.33
CA ILE A 151 0.97 14.21 9.29
C ILE A 151 2.05 13.39 8.60
N ILE A 152 1.71 12.76 7.46
CA ILE A 152 2.67 11.98 6.67
C ILE A 152 3.79 12.90 6.21
N GLN A 153 3.45 14.03 5.59
CA GLN A 153 4.44 14.97 5.06
C GLN A 153 5.37 15.48 6.16
N LYS A 154 4.83 15.91 7.31
CA LYS A 154 5.65 16.38 8.45
C LYS A 154 6.61 15.31 8.95
N HIS A 155 6.17 14.06 9.08
CA HIS A 155 7.02 12.99 9.59
C HIS A 155 8.12 12.61 8.59
N ALA A 156 7.79 12.51 7.30
CA ALA A 156 8.75 12.24 6.24
C ALA A 156 9.80 13.34 6.11
N GLU A 157 9.37 14.60 6.01
CA GLU A 157 10.27 15.76 5.82
C GLU A 157 11.18 15.99 7.04
N LYS A 158 10.66 15.79 8.27
CA LYS A 158 11.47 15.85 9.50
C LYS A 158 12.60 14.82 9.51
N ASN A 159 12.41 13.68 8.84
CA ASN A 159 13.42 12.63 8.71
C ASN A 159 14.31 12.78 7.46
N GLY A 160 14.18 13.88 6.71
CA GLY A 160 15.02 14.17 5.54
C GLY A 160 14.59 13.47 4.25
N PHE A 161 13.35 12.97 4.20
CA PHE A 161 12.77 12.34 3.02
C PHE A 161 11.71 13.25 2.36
N SER A 162 11.26 12.86 1.17
CA SER A 162 10.19 13.58 0.44
C SER A 162 9.01 12.66 0.14
N VAL A 163 7.83 13.27 -0.04
CA VAL A 163 6.58 12.55 -0.34
C VAL A 163 6.26 12.65 -1.83
N VAL A 164 5.95 11.51 -2.45
CA VAL A 164 5.44 11.44 -3.83
C VAL A 164 4.10 12.18 -3.94
N ARG A 165 3.84 12.82 -5.08
CA ARG A 165 2.65 13.67 -5.25
C ARG A 165 1.73 13.24 -6.39
N GLU A 166 2.21 12.38 -7.28
CA GLU A 166 1.47 11.92 -8.46
C GLU A 166 0.56 10.72 -8.17
N PHE A 167 0.73 10.06 -7.02
CA PHE A 167 -0.06 8.92 -6.57
C PHE A 167 -0.65 9.21 -5.18
N CYS A 168 -1.77 8.56 -4.86
CA CYS A 168 -2.52 8.80 -3.63
C CYS A 168 -3.22 7.51 -3.22
N GLY A 169 -3.62 7.42 -1.94
CA GLY A 169 -4.57 6.40 -1.54
C GLY A 169 -5.94 6.63 -2.16
N HIS A 170 -6.82 5.65 -2.01
CA HIS A 170 -8.13 5.68 -2.65
C HIS A 170 -9.21 5.03 -1.78
N GLY A 171 -10.46 5.41 -2.03
CA GLY A 171 -11.60 4.64 -1.58
C GLY A 171 -11.56 3.24 -2.20
N ILE A 172 -12.06 2.26 -1.47
CA ILE A 172 -12.04 0.86 -1.89
C ILE A 172 -13.25 0.11 -1.35
N GLY A 173 -13.73 -0.87 -2.13
CA GLY A 173 -14.77 -1.82 -1.72
C GLY A 173 -15.10 -2.80 -2.82
N LYS A 174 -16.30 -2.69 -3.41
CA LYS A 174 -16.66 -3.45 -4.62
C LYS A 174 -15.94 -2.93 -5.86
N VAL A 175 -15.53 -1.67 -5.84
CA VAL A 175 -14.67 -1.05 -6.85
C VAL A 175 -13.26 -0.99 -6.28
N PHE A 176 -12.27 -1.31 -7.12
CA PHE A 176 -10.85 -1.32 -6.74
C PHE A 176 -10.41 0.09 -6.31
N HIS A 177 -10.54 1.08 -7.20
CA HIS A 177 -10.22 2.48 -6.92
C HIS A 177 -11.48 3.34 -7.05
N GLU A 178 -11.99 3.87 -5.94
CA GLU A 178 -13.14 4.78 -5.87
C GLU A 178 -12.82 6.02 -5.00
N GLU A 179 -13.77 6.95 -4.88
CA GLU A 179 -13.62 8.11 -3.97
C GLU A 179 -13.64 7.66 -2.50
N PRO A 180 -12.89 8.33 -1.60
CA PRO A 180 -12.12 9.55 -1.85
C PRO A 180 -10.67 9.28 -2.28
N GLN A 181 -10.04 10.25 -2.95
CA GLN A 181 -8.58 10.28 -3.09
C GLN A 181 -7.91 10.74 -1.77
N ILE A 182 -6.95 9.95 -1.28
CA ILE A 182 -6.22 10.19 -0.03
C ILE A 182 -4.81 10.69 -0.34
N LEU A 183 -4.61 12.00 -0.42
CA LEU A 183 -3.27 12.57 -0.64
C LEU A 183 -2.38 12.35 0.60
N HIS A 184 -1.12 11.96 0.37
CA HIS A 184 -0.13 11.79 1.45
C HIS A 184 0.67 13.06 1.77
N TYR A 185 0.25 14.19 1.20
CA TYR A 185 0.76 15.53 1.44
C TYR A 185 -0.43 16.49 1.58
N GLY A 186 -0.27 17.57 2.33
CA GLY A 186 -1.39 18.49 2.50
C GLY A 186 -1.27 19.46 3.67
N ARG A 187 -2.42 20.07 3.99
CA ARG A 187 -2.57 21.01 5.09
C ARG A 187 -3.69 20.53 6.01
N ALA A 188 -3.40 20.51 7.32
CA ALA A 188 -4.38 20.18 8.34
C ALA A 188 -5.66 21.04 8.23
N GLY A 189 -6.81 20.42 8.50
CA GLY A 189 -8.14 21.04 8.45
C GLY A 189 -8.71 21.25 7.04
N THR A 190 -8.07 20.74 6.00
CA THR A 190 -8.53 20.90 4.60
C THR A 190 -9.09 19.61 4.02
N GLY A 191 -9.86 19.70 2.93
CA GLY A 191 -10.45 18.54 2.27
C GLY A 191 -11.73 18.01 2.94
N MET A 192 -12.18 16.85 2.47
CA MET A 192 -13.39 16.18 2.96
C MET A 192 -13.24 15.73 4.41
N GLU A 193 -14.33 15.83 5.16
CA GLU A 193 -14.43 15.27 6.51
C GLU A 193 -14.75 13.77 6.45
N LEU A 194 -14.00 12.98 7.21
CA LEU A 194 -14.18 11.54 7.36
C LEU A 194 -15.46 11.25 8.13
N LYS A 195 -16.15 10.18 7.70
CA LYS A 195 -17.40 9.71 8.31
C LYS A 195 -17.32 8.20 8.55
N ALA A 196 -18.00 7.74 9.59
CA ALA A 196 -18.14 6.32 9.86
C ALA A 196 -18.71 5.58 8.63
N GLY A 197 -18.17 4.40 8.35
CA GLY A 197 -18.52 3.60 7.18
C GLY A 197 -17.70 3.91 5.93
N MET A 198 -16.84 4.92 5.92
CA MET A 198 -15.87 5.12 4.83
C MET A 198 -14.77 4.07 4.89
N THR A 199 -14.39 3.53 3.72
CA THR A 199 -13.25 2.62 3.58
C THR A 199 -12.29 3.14 2.53
N PHE A 200 -10.99 3.14 2.84
CA PHE A 200 -9.95 3.65 1.95
C PHE A 200 -8.57 3.09 2.32
N THR A 201 -7.61 3.29 1.43
CA THR A 201 -6.19 2.96 1.63
C THR A 201 -5.43 4.17 2.17
N ILE A 202 -4.46 3.92 3.06
CA ILE A 202 -3.37 4.86 3.36
C ILE A 202 -2.08 4.17 2.94
N GLU A 203 -1.50 4.65 1.84
CA GLU A 203 -0.40 4.00 1.11
C GLU A 203 0.80 4.93 0.81
N PRO A 204 1.38 5.63 1.80
CA PRO A 204 2.38 6.66 1.53
C PRO A 204 3.61 6.12 0.80
N MET A 205 3.95 6.77 -0.31
CA MET A 205 5.19 6.57 -1.05
C MET A 205 6.20 7.67 -0.68
N ILE A 206 7.30 7.28 -0.06
CA ILE A 206 8.32 8.17 0.48
C ILE A 206 9.66 7.94 -0.24
N ASN A 207 10.22 9.01 -0.79
CA ASN A 207 11.47 8.98 -1.52
C ASN A 207 12.64 9.40 -0.62
N GLN A 208 13.77 8.71 -0.76
CA GLN A 208 15.05 9.13 -0.19
C GLN A 208 15.50 10.49 -0.74
N GLY A 209 15.16 10.75 -2.00
CA GLY A 209 15.55 11.91 -2.77
C GLY A 209 14.47 12.98 -2.87
N LYS A 210 14.26 13.46 -4.09
CA LYS A 210 13.21 14.43 -4.43
C LYS A 210 11.85 13.75 -4.65
N ALA A 211 10.77 14.53 -4.57
CA ALA A 211 9.40 14.04 -4.72
C ALA A 211 9.07 13.60 -6.16
N ASP A 212 9.70 14.21 -7.16
CA ASP A 212 9.39 14.01 -8.57
C ASP A 212 9.46 12.55 -9.04
N THR A 213 8.41 12.10 -9.72
CA THR A 213 8.35 10.77 -10.34
C THR A 213 8.24 10.81 -11.86
N LYS A 214 8.50 9.67 -12.51
CA LYS A 214 8.29 9.46 -13.95
C LYS A 214 7.74 8.06 -14.18
N VAL A 215 6.72 7.94 -15.03
CA VAL A 215 6.24 6.64 -15.53
C VAL A 215 7.09 6.20 -16.74
N LEU A 216 7.47 4.93 -16.77
CA LEU A 216 8.26 4.33 -17.86
C LEU A 216 7.40 4.08 -19.11
N GLY A 217 8.07 3.69 -20.20
CA GLY A 217 7.40 3.40 -21.48
C GLY A 217 6.50 2.18 -21.48
N ASP A 218 6.53 1.36 -20.42
CA ASP A 218 5.57 0.28 -20.18
C ASP A 218 4.19 0.79 -19.73
N GLY A 219 4.06 2.08 -19.40
CA GLY A 219 2.82 2.72 -18.99
C GLY A 219 2.44 2.52 -17.52
N TRP A 220 3.25 1.78 -16.74
CA TRP A 220 2.93 1.38 -15.37
C TRP A 220 4.02 1.75 -14.38
N THR A 221 5.25 1.32 -14.64
CA THR A 221 6.35 1.41 -13.66
C THR A 221 6.66 2.87 -13.36
N ALA A 222 6.34 3.33 -12.16
CA ALA A 222 6.66 4.65 -11.67
C ALA A 222 8.02 4.64 -10.96
N ILE A 223 8.90 5.58 -11.29
CA ILE A 223 10.24 5.67 -10.71
C ILE A 223 10.53 7.08 -10.18
N THR A 224 11.44 7.18 -9.23
CA THR A 224 12.01 8.48 -8.83
C THR A 224 12.82 9.08 -9.99
N LYS A 225 12.68 10.39 -10.25
CA LYS A 225 13.45 11.04 -11.33
C LYS A 225 14.95 11.08 -11.05
N ASP A 226 15.35 11.15 -9.77
CA ASP A 226 16.76 11.18 -9.35
C ASP A 226 17.35 9.79 -9.10
N ARG A 227 16.58 8.72 -9.34
CA ARG A 227 16.98 7.31 -9.19
C ARG A 227 17.40 6.90 -7.77
N LYS A 228 17.08 7.72 -6.76
CA LYS A 228 17.24 7.34 -5.36
C LYS A 228 16.10 6.42 -4.92
N LEU A 229 16.27 5.76 -3.78
CA LEU A 229 15.28 4.79 -3.30
C LEU A 229 13.93 5.43 -3.01
N SER A 230 12.88 4.62 -3.13
CA SER A 230 11.53 4.87 -2.65
C SER A 230 11.08 3.71 -1.78
N ALA A 231 10.15 3.96 -0.87
CA ALA A 231 9.51 2.94 -0.07
C ALA A 231 8.01 3.24 0.03
N GLN A 232 7.21 2.19 0.17
CA GLN A 232 5.76 2.26 0.33
C GLN A 232 5.31 1.21 1.35
N TRP A 233 4.34 1.59 2.16
CA TRP A 233 3.58 0.71 3.03
C TRP A 233 2.12 1.06 2.89
N GLU A 234 1.25 0.06 3.04
CA GLU A 234 -0.18 0.28 2.87
C GLU A 234 -1.06 -0.58 3.76
N HIS A 235 -2.16 0.03 4.18
CA HIS A 235 -3.33 -0.67 4.67
C HIS A 235 -4.62 -0.14 4.07
N THR A 236 -5.52 -1.07 3.74
CA THR A 236 -6.97 -0.82 3.69
C THR A 236 -7.57 -0.76 5.10
N LEU A 237 -8.35 0.28 5.39
CA LEU A 237 -9.03 0.47 6.66
C LEU A 237 -10.47 1.00 6.52
N LEU A 238 -11.23 0.89 7.61
CA LEU A 238 -12.56 1.42 7.83
C LEU A 238 -12.51 2.55 8.86
N VAL A 239 -13.23 3.64 8.60
CA VAL A 239 -13.57 4.63 9.63
C VAL A 239 -14.75 4.09 10.44
N THR A 240 -14.55 3.86 11.73
CA THR A 240 -15.60 3.42 12.67
C THR A 240 -16.30 4.64 13.28
N ASP A 241 -17.25 4.42 14.21
CA ASP A 241 -17.95 5.52 14.88
C ASP A 241 -17.03 6.38 15.76
N THR A 242 -15.92 5.81 16.24
CA THR A 242 -15.00 6.48 17.17
C THR A 242 -13.55 6.52 16.70
N GLY A 243 -13.20 5.78 15.65
CA GLY A 243 -11.84 5.73 15.12
C GLY A 243 -11.70 4.91 13.85
N TYR A 244 -10.91 3.84 13.91
CA TYR A 244 -10.61 3.01 12.74
C TYR A 244 -10.62 1.51 13.03
N GLU A 245 -10.72 0.72 11.96
CA GLU A 245 -10.41 -0.70 11.92
C GLU A 245 -9.54 -1.01 10.70
N ILE A 246 -8.42 -1.70 10.89
CA ILE A 246 -7.52 -2.14 9.81
C ILE A 246 -7.96 -3.54 9.35
N PHE A 247 -8.35 -3.67 8.08
CA PHE A 247 -8.73 -4.95 7.50
C PHE A 247 -7.52 -5.82 7.13
N THR A 248 -6.42 -5.18 6.77
CA THR A 248 -5.21 -5.81 6.22
C THR A 248 -4.06 -5.90 7.23
N LEU A 249 -4.38 -5.89 8.53
CA LEU A 249 -3.37 -5.98 9.59
C LEU A 249 -2.66 -7.34 9.54
N ARG A 250 -1.33 -7.30 9.52
CA ARG A 250 -0.39 -8.43 9.49
C ARG A 250 0.16 -8.71 10.89
N ALA A 251 0.77 -9.89 11.05
CA ALA A 251 1.33 -10.34 12.32
C ALA A 251 2.53 -9.51 12.82
N ASP A 252 3.26 -8.84 11.92
CA ASP A 252 4.41 -7.99 12.24
C ASP A 252 4.05 -6.51 12.47
N ASP A 253 2.77 -6.14 12.34
CA ASP A 253 2.31 -4.79 12.60
C ASP A 253 2.24 -4.52 14.12
N THR A 254 2.66 -3.31 14.53
CA THR A 254 2.67 -2.88 15.93
C THR A 254 1.53 -1.92 16.28
N ILE A 255 0.79 -1.46 15.27
CA ILE A 255 -0.43 -0.67 15.43
C ILE A 255 -1.61 -1.59 15.80
N PRO A 256 -2.52 -1.19 16.71
CA PRO A 256 -3.67 -2.03 17.03
C PRO A 256 -4.63 -2.13 15.84
N ARG A 257 -5.31 -3.28 15.68
CA ARG A 257 -6.31 -3.48 14.62
C ARG A 257 -7.42 -2.44 14.67
N VAL A 258 -7.87 -2.10 15.88
CA VAL A 258 -8.97 -1.17 16.15
C VAL A 258 -8.45 -0.10 17.10
N SER A 259 -8.80 1.15 16.84
CA SER A 259 -8.51 2.25 17.77
C SER A 259 -9.16 2.01 19.13
N ALA A 260 -8.44 2.32 20.22
CA ALA A 260 -8.97 2.25 21.58
C ALA A 260 -10.08 3.28 21.85
#